data_AF-A0A9E1T731-F1
#
_entry.id   AF-A0A9E1T731-F1
#
_cell.length_a   1.000
_cell.length_b   1.000
_cell.length_c   1.000
_cell.angle_alpha   90.00
_cell.angle_beta   90.00
_cell.angle_gamma   90.00
#
_symmetry.space_group_name_H-M   'P 1'
#
loop_
_entity.id
_entity.type
_entity.pdbx_description
1 polymer ?
#
loop_
_entity_poly.entity_id
_entity_poly.type
_entity_poly.pdbx_seq_one_letter_code
_entity_poly.pdbx_strand_id
1 'polypeptide(L)'
;MMMAFGIMAALREAEATGKGQFVDVAMYDAMISLCERMVYLHDMTGTVPGPEGNGHPFLAPFGLFPAKDGHIALGIVDDAFWRRLAAIMDQPDLGDDPRYATRAARSANAVELNALVACWSGVHSKVELTILLGGEVPYGPMNTIADILSDPHVAARGMLAKVAVAGQDPWTIAANPLRFGTHGHGPLSAPPALGADDNLLETLAAPKEMDPTAKRALRGAFGSFATGVTVVTTRQPDGTPRGFTANSFTSVSLDPPLLLVCIAKAALSCDTFAQADHFAVNVLAEDQKEVSGLFASQSVDKFDLAKWHVDSQNIPLIDRTLASFSCARHRLVDAGDHLILIGRVLEFETSEGMPLGYYKGAYFDIGLDDALAGAAASTGSVSLGAVLACENQILLCEDTSGHISVPAAPVQTQSVQGLSDHLKGIGLMPDLDHLYAVYQNTQDASQRIIYHGVIAGDAPAGMRYFELSALPLEQVRDAAERSMLRRYVQENQYGAFGIYHGTEVEGVVHAVTGRRNYHI
;
A
#
# COMPACT_ATOMS: atom_id res chain seq x y z
N MET A 1 14.68 29.36 -3.15
CA MET A 1 15.42 28.07 -3.15
C MET A 1 15.22 27.31 -1.86
N MET A 2 15.52 27.89 -0.68
CA MET A 2 15.36 27.18 0.61
C MET A 2 13.96 26.60 0.84
N MET A 3 12.90 27.36 0.54
CA MET A 3 11.52 26.85 0.63
C MET A 3 11.28 25.62 -0.27
N ALA A 4 11.75 25.62 -1.52
CA ALA A 4 11.59 24.48 -2.42
C ALA A 4 12.32 23.23 -1.89
N PHE A 5 13.52 23.40 -1.32
CA PHE A 5 14.23 22.31 -0.65
C PHE A 5 13.47 21.79 0.57
N GLY A 6 12.97 22.69 1.42
CA GLY A 6 12.17 22.34 2.60
C GLY A 6 10.89 21.58 2.25
N ILE A 7 10.16 22.02 1.22
CA ILE A 7 8.97 21.32 0.70
C ILE A 7 9.33 19.92 0.19
N MET A 8 10.42 19.78 -0.58
CA MET A 8 10.85 18.46 -1.07
C MET A 8 11.23 17.52 0.07
N ALA A 9 11.90 18.02 1.11
CA ALA A 9 12.23 17.25 2.30
C ALA A 9 10.95 16.81 3.06
N ALA A 10 10.03 17.75 3.29
CA ALA A 10 8.74 17.46 3.94
C ALA A 10 7.90 16.46 3.15
N LEU A 11 7.91 16.53 1.80
CA LEU A 11 7.22 15.59 0.94
C LEU A 11 7.79 14.17 1.08
N ARG A 12 9.12 14.02 1.14
CA ARG A 12 9.77 12.72 1.36
C ARG A 12 9.39 12.12 2.71
N GLU A 13 9.30 12.94 3.75
CA GLU A 13 8.84 12.48 5.07
C GLU A 13 7.35 12.08 5.04
N ALA A 14 6.51 12.88 4.40
CA ALA A 14 5.08 12.58 4.27
C ALA A 14 4.84 11.28 3.50
N GLU A 15 5.62 10.98 2.45
CA GLU A 15 5.53 9.72 1.71
C GLU A 15 5.95 8.49 2.51
N ALA A 16 6.85 8.68 3.47
CA ALA A 16 7.37 7.61 4.33
C ALA A 16 6.48 7.36 5.56
N THR A 17 5.87 8.42 6.09
CA THR A 17 5.17 8.39 7.39
C THR A 17 3.66 8.61 7.30
N GLY A 18 3.17 9.12 6.17
CA GLY A 18 1.79 9.60 6.03
C GLY A 18 1.52 10.94 6.73
N LYS A 19 2.52 11.57 7.36
CA LYS A 19 2.34 12.81 8.13
C LYS A 19 2.93 14.01 7.38
N GLY A 20 2.12 15.04 7.20
CA GLY A 20 2.60 16.33 6.69
C GLY A 20 3.43 17.09 7.72
N GLN A 21 4.14 18.13 7.27
CA GLN A 21 4.93 18.99 8.12
C GLN A 21 4.65 20.48 7.88
N PHE A 22 4.80 21.27 8.94
CA PHE A 22 4.85 22.73 8.85
C PHE A 22 6.29 23.16 8.57
N VAL A 23 6.52 23.76 7.41
CA VAL A 23 7.85 24.22 6.98
C VAL A 23 7.94 25.73 7.21
N ASP A 24 8.67 26.13 8.26
CA ASP A 24 8.95 27.52 8.57
C ASP A 24 10.28 27.97 7.95
N VAL A 25 10.25 29.05 7.17
CA VAL A 25 11.45 29.60 6.52
C VAL A 25 11.44 31.12 6.64
N ALA A 26 12.33 31.64 7.48
CA ALA A 26 12.56 33.07 7.56
C ALA A 26 13.49 33.56 6.43
N MET A 27 13.14 34.69 5.81
CA MET A 27 14.00 35.33 4.81
C MET A 27 15.37 35.71 5.38
N TYR A 28 15.39 36.14 6.65
CA TYR A 28 16.62 36.55 7.33
C TYR A 28 17.59 35.38 7.51
N ASP A 29 17.10 34.24 8.00
CA ASP A 29 17.89 33.01 8.19
C ASP A 29 18.44 32.50 6.86
N ALA A 30 17.63 32.54 5.80
CA ALA A 30 18.07 32.18 4.46
C ALA A 30 19.22 33.09 3.98
N MET A 31 19.17 34.40 4.24
CA MET A 31 20.27 35.29 3.89
C MET A 31 21.51 35.04 4.74
N ILE A 32 21.38 34.83 6.05
CA ILE A 32 22.52 34.48 6.92
C ILE A 32 23.22 33.22 6.41
N SER A 33 22.46 32.19 6.01
CA SER A 33 23.02 30.92 5.51
C SER A 33 23.88 31.09 4.25
N LEU A 34 23.65 32.14 3.46
CA LEU A 34 24.41 32.48 2.25
C LEU A 34 25.60 33.42 2.54
N CYS A 35 25.66 34.01 3.73
CA CYS A 35 26.71 34.94 4.17
C CYS A 35 27.78 34.27 5.04
N GLU A 36 28.02 32.97 4.83
CA GLU A 36 28.86 32.10 5.67
C GLU A 36 30.24 32.72 5.97
N ARG A 37 30.91 33.31 4.98
CA ARG A 37 32.22 33.96 5.17
C ARG A 37 32.22 35.04 6.24
N MET A 38 31.21 35.90 6.27
CA MET A 38 31.19 36.98 7.26
C MET A 38 31.01 36.43 8.68
N VAL A 39 30.28 35.33 8.83
CA VAL A 39 30.02 34.67 10.12
C VAL A 39 31.32 34.10 10.69
N TYR A 40 32.00 33.20 9.96
CA TYR A 40 33.22 32.59 10.50
C TYR A 40 34.40 33.57 10.56
N LEU A 41 34.49 34.55 9.66
CA LEU A 41 35.59 35.52 9.69
C LEU A 41 35.52 36.40 10.94
N HIS A 42 34.33 36.88 11.30
CA HIS A 42 34.12 37.64 12.53
C HIS A 42 34.38 36.78 13.77
N ASP A 43 33.89 35.53 13.79
CA ASP A 43 34.13 34.59 14.90
C ASP A 43 35.62 34.30 15.12
N MET A 44 36.36 34.02 14.04
CA MET A 44 37.78 33.67 14.12
C MET A 44 38.71 34.85 14.40
N THR A 45 38.38 36.06 13.93
CA THR A 45 39.32 37.20 13.94
C THR A 45 38.85 38.40 14.74
N GLY A 46 37.57 38.44 15.15
CA GLY A 46 36.94 39.63 15.73
C GLY A 46 36.76 40.80 14.76
N THR A 47 37.11 40.62 13.47
CA THR A 47 37.00 41.68 12.47
C THR A 47 35.56 41.83 12.02
N VAL A 48 35.06 43.06 11.92
CA VAL A 48 33.76 43.37 11.30
C VAL A 48 33.97 43.59 9.80
N PRO A 49 33.56 42.65 8.92
CA PRO A 49 33.81 42.77 7.49
C PRO A 49 32.96 43.90 6.88
N GLY A 50 33.53 44.60 5.89
CA GLY A 50 32.84 45.65 5.13
C GLY A 50 32.81 45.34 3.63
N PRO A 51 32.25 46.23 2.80
CA PRO A 51 32.30 46.08 1.34
C PRO A 51 33.74 46.12 0.82
N GLU A 52 34.21 45.02 0.20
CA GLU A 52 35.58 44.87 -0.32
C GLU A 52 35.68 45.08 -1.85
N GLY A 53 34.56 45.30 -2.54
CA GLY A 53 34.50 45.39 -4.00
C GLY A 53 34.64 44.02 -4.68
N ASN A 54 35.14 44.01 -5.93
CA ASN A 54 35.26 42.79 -6.75
C ASN A 54 36.63 42.09 -6.64
N GLY A 55 37.53 42.59 -5.80
CA GLY A 55 38.85 41.98 -5.58
C GLY A 55 38.78 40.78 -4.63
N HIS A 56 39.83 39.96 -4.63
CA HIS A 56 39.99 38.90 -3.64
C HIS A 56 40.98 39.31 -2.53
N PRO A 57 40.68 39.08 -1.24
CA PRO A 57 41.52 39.52 -0.12
C PRO A 57 42.94 38.92 -0.12
N PHE A 58 43.10 37.71 -0.65
CA PHE A 58 44.35 36.94 -0.57
C PHE A 58 45.01 36.64 -1.92
N LEU A 59 44.35 36.98 -3.02
CA LEU A 59 44.78 36.57 -4.36
C LEU A 59 44.89 37.79 -5.26
N ALA A 60 45.97 37.84 -6.03
CA ALA A 60 46.19 38.85 -7.04
C ALA A 60 46.99 38.27 -8.22
N PRO A 61 46.68 38.66 -9.47
CA PRO A 61 45.51 39.45 -9.85
C PRO A 61 44.21 38.62 -9.80
N PHE A 62 43.20 39.14 -9.09
CA PHE A 62 41.90 38.47 -8.93
C PHE A 62 40.79 39.50 -8.78
N GLY A 63 39.81 39.48 -9.67
CA GLY A 63 38.66 40.38 -9.66
C GLY A 63 38.24 40.84 -11.06
N LEU A 64 37.60 42.02 -11.13
CA LEU A 64 37.23 42.66 -12.40
C LEU A 64 38.32 43.61 -12.89
N PHE A 65 38.63 43.52 -14.19
CA PHE A 65 39.60 44.34 -14.90
C PHE A 65 38.94 44.98 -16.12
N PRO A 66 39.32 46.21 -16.51
CA PRO A 66 38.73 46.91 -17.65
C PRO A 66 39.08 46.24 -18.97
N ALA A 67 38.19 46.39 -19.95
CA ALA A 67 38.38 46.09 -21.36
C ALA A 67 37.84 47.28 -22.19
N LYS A 68 38.21 47.39 -23.47
CA LYS A 68 37.75 48.47 -24.37
C LYS A 68 36.23 48.65 -24.40
N ASP A 69 35.50 47.54 -24.31
CA ASP A 69 34.05 47.43 -24.43
C ASP A 69 33.39 46.87 -23.15
N GLY A 70 34.01 47.06 -21.98
CA GLY A 70 33.43 46.70 -20.69
C GLY A 70 34.46 46.23 -19.68
N HIS A 71 34.22 45.06 -19.08
CA HIS A 71 35.10 44.45 -18.08
C HIS A 71 35.24 42.95 -18.33
N ILE A 72 36.32 42.39 -17.78
CA ILE A 72 36.55 40.96 -17.69
C ILE A 72 36.80 40.56 -16.23
N ALA A 73 36.50 39.32 -15.89
CA ALA A 73 36.90 38.71 -14.63
C ALA A 73 38.16 37.88 -14.84
N LEU A 74 39.15 38.05 -13.96
CA LEU A 74 40.35 37.21 -13.89
C LEU A 74 40.45 36.60 -12.49
N GLY A 75 40.89 35.35 -12.41
CA GLY A 75 41.10 34.64 -11.14
C GLY A 75 42.44 33.92 -11.10
N ILE A 76 43.53 34.64 -10.88
CA ILE A 76 44.87 34.03 -10.82
C ILE A 76 45.14 33.50 -9.41
N VAL A 77 45.02 32.19 -9.26
CA VAL A 77 45.05 31.50 -7.96
C VAL A 77 46.43 30.98 -7.54
N ASP A 78 47.35 30.80 -8.50
CA ASP A 78 48.69 30.26 -8.27
C ASP A 78 49.76 30.88 -9.17
N ASP A 79 51.01 30.47 -8.96
CA ASP A 79 52.18 31.03 -9.62
C ASP A 79 52.32 30.55 -11.07
N ALA A 80 51.75 29.39 -11.42
CA ALA A 80 51.78 28.88 -12.79
C ALA A 80 50.86 29.71 -13.69
N PHE A 81 49.65 30.00 -13.23
CA PHE A 81 48.73 30.90 -13.92
C PHE A 81 49.28 32.32 -14.01
N TRP A 82 50.00 32.80 -12.99
CA TRP A 82 50.67 34.10 -13.07
C TRP A 82 51.73 34.15 -14.17
N ARG A 83 52.65 33.18 -14.22
CA ARG A 83 53.66 33.11 -15.29
C ARG A 83 53.02 33.01 -16.67
N ARG A 84 51.92 32.24 -16.79
CA ARG A 84 51.17 32.13 -18.05
C ARG A 84 50.56 33.48 -18.45
N LEU A 85 49.91 34.18 -17.53
CA LEU A 85 49.35 35.51 -17.79
C LEU A 85 50.45 36.52 -18.16
N ALA A 86 51.57 36.54 -17.43
CA ALA A 86 52.71 37.42 -17.74
C ALA A 86 53.26 37.19 -19.15
N ALA A 87 53.34 35.92 -19.60
CA ALA A 87 53.72 35.60 -20.97
C ALA A 87 52.68 36.07 -22.00
N ILE A 88 51.37 35.93 -21.73
CA ILE A 88 50.29 36.42 -22.60
C ILE A 88 50.29 37.95 -22.70
N MET A 89 50.67 38.64 -21.61
CA MET A 89 50.86 40.09 -21.56
C MET A 89 52.10 40.58 -22.33
N ASP A 90 52.87 39.67 -22.94
CA ASP A 90 54.17 39.93 -23.56
C ASP A 90 55.19 40.54 -22.57
N GLN A 91 55.08 40.15 -21.30
CA GLN A 91 55.95 40.60 -20.19
C GLN A 91 56.40 39.41 -19.34
N PRO A 92 57.07 38.39 -19.92
CA PRO A 92 57.42 37.15 -19.23
C PRO A 92 58.29 37.37 -17.98
N ASP A 93 59.13 38.42 -17.98
CA ASP A 93 60.00 38.78 -16.85
C ASP A 93 59.21 39.08 -15.55
N LEU A 94 57.95 39.53 -15.67
CA LEU A 94 57.07 39.74 -14.51
C LEU A 94 56.72 38.42 -13.79
N GLY A 95 56.80 37.30 -14.49
CA GLY A 95 56.55 35.97 -13.93
C GLY A 95 57.55 35.57 -12.84
N ASP A 96 58.79 36.05 -12.96
CA ASP A 96 59.89 35.73 -12.05
C ASP A 96 60.37 36.95 -11.22
N ASP A 97 59.81 38.14 -11.45
CA ASP A 97 60.04 39.33 -10.62
C ASP A 97 59.74 38.99 -9.14
N PRO A 98 60.69 39.16 -8.20
CA PRO A 98 60.50 38.86 -6.79
C PRO A 98 59.26 39.51 -6.14
N ARG A 99 58.77 40.62 -6.71
CA ARG A 99 57.54 41.30 -6.26
C ARG A 99 56.26 40.53 -6.61
N TYR A 100 56.29 39.67 -7.63
CA TYR A 100 55.12 39.00 -8.19
C TYR A 100 55.27 37.48 -8.37
N ALA A 101 56.48 36.93 -8.22
CA ALA A 101 56.79 35.52 -8.52
C ALA A 101 56.00 34.53 -7.65
N THR A 102 55.66 34.91 -6.41
CA THR A 102 54.92 34.06 -5.48
C THR A 102 53.56 34.66 -5.14
N ARG A 103 52.59 33.81 -4.81
CA ARG A 103 51.25 34.25 -4.37
C ARG A 103 51.29 35.24 -3.21
N ALA A 104 52.18 35.03 -2.24
CA ALA A 104 52.36 35.93 -1.10
C ALA A 104 52.89 37.31 -1.56
N ALA A 105 53.87 37.32 -2.47
CA ALA A 105 54.41 38.55 -3.03
C ALA A 105 53.36 39.31 -3.86
N ARG A 106 52.55 38.61 -4.68
CA ARG A 106 51.43 39.23 -5.42
C ARG A 106 50.38 39.83 -4.49
N SER A 107 50.01 39.13 -3.42
CA SER A 107 49.06 39.65 -2.44
C SER A 107 49.59 40.91 -1.73
N ALA A 108 50.88 40.93 -1.35
CA ALA A 108 51.50 42.09 -0.75
C ALA A 108 51.58 43.31 -1.70
N ASN A 109 51.69 43.06 -3.01
CA ASN A 109 51.80 44.09 -4.05
C ASN A 109 50.53 44.21 -4.91
N ALA A 110 49.37 43.80 -4.39
CA ALA A 110 48.14 43.62 -5.18
C ALA A 110 47.66 44.89 -5.90
N VAL A 111 47.82 46.06 -5.28
CA VAL A 111 47.40 47.34 -5.88
C VAL A 111 48.20 47.66 -7.14
N GLU A 112 49.53 47.58 -7.08
CA GLU A 112 50.41 47.83 -8.22
C GLU A 112 50.19 46.79 -9.31
N LEU A 113 50.16 45.51 -8.92
CA LEU A 113 49.97 44.39 -9.84
C LEU A 113 48.63 44.45 -10.58
N ASN A 114 47.54 44.75 -9.87
CA ASN A 114 46.22 44.89 -10.49
C ASN A 114 46.17 46.07 -11.45
N ALA A 115 46.89 47.17 -11.15
CA ALA A 115 46.99 48.32 -12.06
C ALA A 115 47.74 47.96 -13.35
N LEU A 116 48.82 47.17 -13.26
CA LEU A 116 49.54 46.65 -14.44
C LEU A 116 48.64 45.80 -15.33
N VAL A 117 47.93 44.84 -14.72
CA VAL A 117 47.00 43.96 -15.45
C VAL A 117 45.84 44.75 -16.03
N ALA A 118 45.29 45.72 -15.30
CA ALA A 118 44.21 46.59 -15.78
C ALA A 118 44.64 47.47 -16.95
N CYS A 119 45.87 48.00 -16.93
CA CYS A 119 46.41 48.80 -18.02
C CYS A 119 46.52 47.96 -19.30
N TRP A 120 47.04 46.74 -19.18
CA TRP A 120 47.12 45.80 -20.29
C TRP A 120 45.73 45.36 -20.79
N SER A 121 44.85 44.90 -19.91
CA SER A 121 43.54 44.39 -20.33
C SER A 121 42.68 45.50 -20.95
N GLY A 122 42.79 46.74 -20.46
CA GLY A 122 42.00 47.88 -20.90
C GLY A 122 42.20 48.28 -22.37
N VAL A 123 43.32 47.88 -22.99
CA VAL A 123 43.56 48.15 -24.42
C VAL A 123 43.03 47.07 -25.36
N HIS A 124 42.46 45.99 -24.82
CA HIS A 124 41.86 44.91 -25.59
C HIS A 124 40.32 44.88 -25.43
N SER A 125 39.61 44.46 -26.46
CA SER A 125 38.18 44.13 -26.37
C SER A 125 37.94 42.80 -25.66
N LYS A 126 36.73 42.58 -25.15
CA LYS A 126 36.33 41.31 -24.53
C LYS A 126 36.54 40.11 -25.47
N VAL A 127 36.33 40.28 -26.78
CA VAL A 127 36.53 39.22 -27.77
C VAL A 127 38.02 38.89 -27.92
N GLU A 128 38.88 39.89 -28.05
CA GLU A 128 40.34 39.70 -28.11
C GLU A 128 40.86 39.01 -26.84
N LEU A 129 40.42 39.48 -25.66
CA LEU A 129 40.78 38.88 -24.37
C LEU A 129 40.29 37.44 -24.24
N THR A 130 39.11 37.12 -24.77
CA THR A 130 38.60 35.74 -24.78
C THR A 130 39.46 34.81 -25.63
N ILE A 131 39.97 35.30 -26.76
CA ILE A 131 40.89 34.53 -27.62
C ILE A 131 42.26 34.34 -26.94
N LEU A 132 42.77 35.37 -26.28
CA LEU A 132 44.09 35.33 -25.62
C LEU A 132 44.11 34.51 -24.33
N LEU A 133 43.03 34.58 -23.53
CA LEU A 133 42.98 34.05 -22.17
C LEU A 133 42.15 32.77 -22.05
N GLY A 134 41.21 32.55 -22.97
CA GLY A 134 40.29 31.42 -22.95
C GLY A 134 41.03 30.08 -23.04
N GLY A 135 40.86 29.24 -22.04
CA GLY A 135 41.56 27.94 -21.94
C GLY A 135 43.00 28.03 -21.41
N GLU A 136 43.53 29.23 -21.20
CA GLU A 136 44.91 29.46 -20.76
C GLU A 136 45.00 29.83 -19.28
N VAL A 137 44.08 30.67 -18.81
CA VAL A 137 43.97 31.08 -17.40
C VAL A 137 42.50 31.17 -16.98
N PRO A 138 42.17 31.13 -15.66
CA PRO A 138 40.81 31.34 -15.20
C PRO A 138 40.32 32.76 -15.54
N TYR A 139 39.37 32.82 -16.47
CA TYR A 139 38.91 34.03 -17.12
C TYR A 139 37.41 33.94 -17.45
N GLY A 140 36.72 35.08 -17.46
CA GLY A 140 35.38 35.19 -18.05
C GLY A 140 35.02 36.64 -18.41
N PRO A 141 34.32 36.88 -19.53
CA PRO A 141 33.83 38.22 -19.86
C PRO A 141 32.71 38.65 -18.91
N MET A 142 32.65 39.94 -18.56
CA MET A 142 31.47 40.50 -17.91
C MET A 142 30.37 40.70 -18.96
N ASN A 143 29.39 39.80 -18.95
CA ASN A 143 28.33 39.76 -19.95
C ASN A 143 27.19 40.73 -19.62
N THR A 144 26.76 41.46 -20.64
CA THR A 144 25.46 42.15 -20.68
C THR A 144 24.35 41.19 -21.07
N ILE A 145 23.09 41.62 -21.00
CA ILE A 145 21.97 40.80 -21.50
C ILE A 145 22.07 40.52 -23.01
N ALA A 146 22.64 41.44 -23.80
CA ALA A 146 22.86 41.22 -25.23
C ALA A 146 23.92 40.13 -25.47
N ASP A 147 24.98 40.11 -24.66
CA ASP A 147 25.98 39.05 -24.69
C ASP A 147 25.35 37.69 -24.33
N ILE A 148 24.57 37.65 -23.24
CA ILE A 148 23.86 36.42 -22.79
C ILE A 148 22.89 35.90 -23.87
N LEU A 149 22.19 36.78 -24.58
CA LEU A 149 21.27 36.40 -25.68
C LEU A 149 21.99 35.75 -26.86
N SER A 150 23.26 36.08 -27.08
CA SER A 150 24.08 35.55 -28.17
C SER A 150 25.02 34.43 -27.74
N ASP A 151 25.04 34.10 -26.46
CA ASP A 151 25.96 33.12 -25.87
C ASP A 151 25.62 31.68 -26.33
N PRO A 152 26.57 30.96 -26.97
CA PRO A 152 26.33 29.59 -27.46
C PRO A 152 26.00 28.59 -26.35
N HIS A 153 26.54 28.75 -25.14
CA HIS A 153 26.25 27.88 -24.01
C HIS A 153 24.83 28.12 -23.50
N VAL A 154 24.40 29.37 -23.39
CA VAL A 154 23.02 29.73 -23.01
C VAL A 154 22.01 29.14 -24.01
N ALA A 155 22.30 29.24 -25.31
CA ALA A 155 21.50 28.65 -26.37
C ALA A 155 21.48 27.11 -26.30
N ALA A 156 22.64 26.46 -26.17
CA ALA A 156 22.75 25.01 -26.06
C ALA A 156 22.02 24.47 -24.82
N ARG A 157 22.02 25.24 -23.73
CA ARG A 157 21.29 24.91 -22.50
C ARG A 157 19.82 25.30 -22.57
N GLY A 158 19.32 25.94 -23.62
CA GLY A 158 17.93 26.38 -23.73
C GLY A 158 17.48 27.24 -22.54
N MET A 159 18.39 28.07 -22.00
CA MET A 159 18.13 28.85 -20.78
C MET A 159 17.30 30.10 -21.03
N LEU A 160 17.14 30.52 -22.28
CA LEU A 160 16.23 31.59 -22.69
C LEU A 160 15.09 30.98 -23.48
N ALA A 161 13.92 30.89 -22.85
CA ALA A 161 12.74 30.26 -23.42
C ALA A 161 11.71 31.30 -23.84
N LYS A 162 11.00 31.05 -24.93
CA LYS A 162 9.86 31.87 -25.36
C LYS A 162 8.56 31.29 -24.82
N VAL A 163 7.72 32.15 -24.28
CA VAL A 163 6.39 31.78 -23.77
C VAL A 163 5.33 32.53 -24.57
N ALA A 164 4.39 31.79 -25.15
CA ALA A 164 3.29 32.36 -25.90
C ALA A 164 2.28 33.00 -24.95
N VAL A 165 1.83 34.22 -25.26
CA VAL A 165 0.84 34.97 -24.49
C VAL A 165 -0.32 35.30 -25.41
N ALA A 166 -1.56 35.08 -24.95
CA ALA A 166 -2.74 35.32 -25.76
C ALA A 166 -2.85 36.81 -26.15
N GLY A 167 -2.97 37.08 -27.45
CA GLY A 167 -3.12 38.44 -27.98
C GLY A 167 -1.85 39.30 -27.92
N GLN A 168 -0.68 38.72 -27.66
CA GLN A 168 0.60 39.43 -27.59
C GLN A 168 1.72 38.60 -28.24
N ASP A 169 2.83 39.27 -28.57
CA ASP A 169 4.03 38.58 -29.03
C ASP A 169 4.64 37.72 -27.90
N PRO A 170 5.21 36.55 -28.22
CA PRO A 170 5.88 35.73 -27.22
C PRO A 170 7.05 36.47 -26.56
N TRP A 171 7.06 36.55 -25.24
CA TRP A 171 8.17 37.12 -24.48
C TRP A 171 9.22 36.07 -24.10
N THR A 172 10.44 36.54 -23.80
CA THR A 172 11.57 35.67 -23.42
C THR A 172 11.73 35.67 -21.91
N ILE A 173 11.87 34.48 -21.32
CA ILE A 173 12.11 34.27 -19.89
C ILE A 173 13.35 33.39 -19.65
N ALA A 174 13.91 33.48 -18.45
CA ALA A 174 14.89 32.49 -18.00
C ALA A 174 14.19 31.15 -17.71
N ALA A 175 14.70 30.07 -18.29
CA ALA A 175 14.20 28.72 -18.07
C ALA A 175 14.73 28.12 -16.76
N ASN A 176 14.18 26.96 -16.36
CA ASN A 176 14.68 26.21 -15.21
C ASN A 176 16.07 25.61 -15.52
N PRO A 177 17.10 25.84 -14.67
CA PRO A 177 18.44 25.32 -14.89
C PRO A 177 18.61 23.82 -14.59
N LEU A 178 17.68 23.22 -13.83
CA LEU A 178 17.70 21.78 -13.53
C LEU A 178 17.50 20.99 -14.83
N ARG A 179 18.09 19.79 -14.96
CA ARG A 179 17.90 18.89 -16.10
C ARG A 179 17.79 17.46 -15.58
N PHE A 180 16.68 16.78 -15.85
CA PHE A 180 16.46 15.40 -15.42
C PHE A 180 16.64 14.45 -16.60
N GLY A 181 17.36 13.34 -16.40
CA GLY A 181 17.69 12.40 -17.49
C GLY A 181 16.48 11.65 -18.07
N THR A 182 15.42 11.49 -17.27
CA THR A 182 14.23 10.70 -17.63
C THR A 182 13.02 11.56 -18.01
N HIS A 183 12.98 12.84 -17.63
CA HIS A 183 11.81 13.70 -17.81
C HIS A 183 12.22 15.12 -18.22
N GLY A 184 11.51 15.69 -19.19
CA GLY A 184 11.61 17.10 -19.54
C GLY A 184 10.80 18.00 -18.59
N HIS A 185 10.99 19.32 -18.69
CA HIS A 185 10.30 20.31 -17.84
C HIS A 185 8.84 20.61 -18.24
N GLY A 186 8.25 19.80 -19.14
CA GLY A 186 6.95 20.10 -19.74
C GLY A 186 6.98 21.37 -20.61
N PRO A 187 5.86 21.70 -21.28
CA PRO A 187 5.70 22.96 -21.98
C PRO A 187 5.61 24.13 -20.98
N LEU A 188 6.23 25.26 -21.30
CA LEU A 188 6.07 26.50 -20.53
C LEU A 188 4.76 27.18 -20.92
N SER A 189 4.02 27.68 -19.93
CA SER A 189 2.80 28.46 -20.13
C SER A 189 2.98 29.90 -19.65
N ALA A 190 2.16 30.80 -20.19
CA ALA A 190 2.07 32.16 -19.68
C ALA A 190 1.46 32.15 -18.27
N PRO A 191 1.83 33.13 -17.41
CA PRO A 191 1.12 33.35 -16.16
C PRO A 191 -0.38 33.51 -16.42
N PRO A 192 -1.26 32.90 -15.60
CA PRO A 192 -2.70 33.07 -15.76
C PRO A 192 -3.08 34.54 -15.53
N ALA A 193 -4.10 35.00 -16.26
CA ALA A 193 -4.72 36.28 -15.94
C ALA A 193 -5.43 36.19 -14.59
N LEU A 194 -5.59 37.32 -13.90
CA LEU A 194 -6.36 37.38 -12.67
C LEU A 194 -7.79 36.87 -12.93
N GLY A 195 -8.22 35.85 -12.19
CA GLY A 195 -9.53 35.21 -12.32
C GLY A 195 -9.66 34.14 -13.41
N ALA A 196 -8.58 33.82 -14.15
CA ALA A 196 -8.64 32.83 -15.24
C ALA A 196 -9.04 31.42 -14.76
N ASP A 197 -8.76 31.11 -13.48
CA ASP A 197 -8.96 29.80 -12.87
C ASP A 197 -9.99 29.83 -11.72
N ASP A 198 -10.87 30.82 -11.63
CA ASP A 198 -11.81 30.95 -10.49
C ASP A 198 -12.77 29.74 -10.36
N ASN A 199 -13.07 29.08 -11.49
CA ASN A 199 -13.94 27.89 -11.51
C ASN A 199 -13.22 26.60 -11.06
N LEU A 200 -11.93 26.66 -10.71
CA LEU A 200 -11.18 25.47 -10.32
C LEU A 200 -11.74 24.86 -9.02
N LEU A 201 -12.27 25.69 -8.11
CA LEU A 201 -12.92 25.24 -6.88
C LEU A 201 -14.22 24.46 -7.14
N GLU A 202 -14.92 24.77 -8.23
CA GLU A 202 -16.14 24.04 -8.62
C GLU A 202 -15.82 22.64 -9.14
N THR A 203 -14.61 22.45 -9.69
CA THR A 203 -14.13 21.15 -10.21
C THR A 203 -13.44 20.30 -9.14
N LEU A 204 -12.94 20.92 -8.07
CA LEU A 204 -12.45 20.25 -6.86
C LEU A 204 -13.62 19.86 -5.94
N ALA A 205 -14.60 19.10 -6.47
CA ALA A 205 -15.64 18.54 -5.62
C ALA A 205 -15.01 17.56 -4.62
N ALA A 206 -15.26 17.76 -3.33
CA ALA A 206 -14.93 16.77 -2.32
C ALA A 206 -15.56 15.42 -2.73
N PRO A 207 -14.87 14.28 -2.51
CA PRO A 207 -15.46 12.98 -2.76
C PRO A 207 -16.82 12.92 -2.06
N LYS A 208 -17.88 12.65 -2.83
CA LYS A 208 -19.23 12.59 -2.27
C LYS A 208 -19.25 11.50 -1.19
N GLU A 209 -19.66 11.84 0.03
CA GLU A 209 -19.76 10.84 1.09
C GLU A 209 -20.70 9.72 0.64
N MET A 210 -20.22 8.48 0.78
CA MET A 210 -21.00 7.31 0.45
C MET A 210 -22.12 7.14 1.48
N ASP A 211 -23.36 6.99 1.02
CA ASP A 211 -24.49 6.80 1.92
C ASP A 211 -24.34 5.48 2.75
N PRO A 212 -24.98 5.39 3.94
CA PRO A 212 -24.83 4.23 4.81
C PRO A 212 -25.30 2.89 4.23
N THR A 213 -26.20 2.91 3.25
CA THR A 213 -26.71 1.70 2.59
C THR A 213 -25.71 1.19 1.56
N ALA A 214 -25.17 2.08 0.73
CA ALA A 214 -24.06 1.80 -0.17
C ALA A 214 -22.82 1.31 0.59
N LYS A 215 -22.50 1.91 1.75
CA LYS A 215 -21.38 1.44 2.61
C LYS A 215 -21.56 0.00 3.08
N ARG A 216 -22.78 -0.38 3.47
CA ARG A 216 -23.10 -1.78 3.85
C ARG A 216 -23.03 -2.72 2.66
N ALA A 217 -23.53 -2.31 1.50
CA ALA A 217 -23.44 -3.08 0.26
C ALA A 217 -21.98 -3.32 -0.16
N LEU A 218 -21.14 -2.28 -0.10
CA LEU A 218 -19.71 -2.39 -0.41
C LEU A 218 -18.99 -3.36 0.55
N ARG A 219 -19.27 -3.27 1.86
CA ARG A 219 -18.74 -4.24 2.84
C ARG A 219 -19.18 -5.67 2.51
N GLY A 220 -20.44 -5.87 2.12
CA GLY A 220 -20.95 -7.16 1.67
C GLY A 220 -20.23 -7.68 0.41
N ALA A 221 -19.93 -6.78 -0.54
CA ALA A 221 -19.17 -7.10 -1.74
C ALA A 221 -17.74 -7.54 -1.41
N PHE A 222 -17.01 -6.80 -0.55
CA PHE A 222 -15.67 -7.21 -0.10
C PHE A 222 -15.68 -8.56 0.62
N GLY A 223 -16.72 -8.84 1.43
CA GLY A 223 -16.88 -10.14 2.08
C GLY A 223 -17.10 -11.32 1.13
N SER A 224 -17.28 -11.08 -0.18
CA SER A 224 -17.38 -12.14 -1.18
C SER A 224 -16.02 -12.73 -1.58
N PHE A 225 -14.92 -12.12 -1.17
CA PHE A 225 -13.60 -12.72 -1.27
C PHE A 225 -13.33 -13.55 -0.01
N ALA A 226 -13.23 -14.87 -0.17
CA ALA A 226 -12.91 -15.76 0.94
C ALA A 226 -11.45 -15.56 1.36
N THR A 227 -11.21 -15.53 2.66
CA THR A 227 -9.89 -15.24 3.25
C THR A 227 -9.58 -16.21 4.37
N GLY A 228 -8.30 -16.49 4.61
CA GLY A 228 -7.87 -17.02 5.89
C GLY A 228 -7.96 -15.94 6.97
N VAL A 229 -7.97 -16.35 8.23
CA VAL A 229 -7.95 -15.44 9.37
C VAL A 229 -6.55 -15.35 9.95
N THR A 230 -6.11 -14.14 10.26
CA THR A 230 -4.82 -13.90 10.89
C THR A 230 -4.97 -13.12 12.19
N VAL A 231 -4.01 -13.30 13.10
CA VAL A 231 -3.80 -12.41 14.24
C VAL A 231 -2.49 -11.69 14.04
N VAL A 232 -2.56 -10.37 13.93
CA VAL A 232 -1.40 -9.50 13.82
C VAL A 232 -0.99 -9.08 15.22
N THR A 233 0.30 -9.15 15.52
CA THR A 233 0.84 -8.92 16.86
C THR A 233 2.06 -8.01 16.80
N THR A 234 2.31 -7.27 17.86
CA THR A 234 3.47 -6.39 18.04
C THR A 234 3.68 -6.12 19.54
N ARG A 235 4.64 -5.25 19.87
CA ARG A 235 4.84 -4.75 21.23
C ARG A 235 4.72 -3.24 21.29
N GLN A 236 4.26 -2.76 22.44
CA GLN A 236 4.36 -1.36 22.83
C GLN A 236 5.79 -1.00 23.22
N PRO A 237 6.14 0.30 23.26
CA PRO A 237 7.46 0.75 23.72
C PRO A 237 7.84 0.28 25.12
N ASP A 238 6.86 0.02 26.00
CA ASP A 238 7.06 -0.52 27.34
C ASP A 238 7.23 -2.06 27.37
N GLY A 239 7.20 -2.70 26.21
CA GLY A 239 7.30 -4.15 26.04
C GLY A 239 5.96 -4.90 26.08
N THR A 240 4.85 -4.25 26.42
CA THR A 240 3.54 -4.90 26.52
C THR A 240 3.07 -5.43 25.16
N PRO A 241 2.66 -6.71 25.04
CA PRO A 241 2.21 -7.26 23.76
C PRO A 241 0.85 -6.68 23.34
N ARG A 242 0.69 -6.44 22.04
CA ARG A 242 -0.56 -5.96 21.42
C ARG A 242 -0.87 -6.77 20.18
N GLY A 243 -2.16 -6.95 19.90
CA GLY A 243 -2.59 -7.69 18.73
C GLY A 243 -4.05 -7.47 18.37
N PHE A 244 -4.37 -7.76 17.12
CA PHE A 244 -5.72 -7.69 16.58
C PHE A 244 -5.92 -8.76 15.51
N THR A 245 -7.17 -9.18 15.35
CA THR A 245 -7.55 -10.07 14.26
C THR A 245 -7.68 -9.29 12.96
N ALA A 246 -7.12 -9.83 11.88
CA ALA A 246 -7.22 -9.29 10.54
C ALA A 246 -7.44 -10.41 9.53
N ASN A 247 -8.27 -10.14 8.52
CA ASN A 247 -8.38 -10.99 7.35
C ASN A 247 -7.96 -10.26 6.06
N SER A 248 -7.40 -9.05 6.20
CA SER A 248 -6.87 -8.19 5.13
C SER A 248 -5.41 -8.51 4.77
N PHE A 249 -5.00 -9.76 4.95
CA PHE A 249 -3.64 -10.23 4.71
C PHE A 249 -3.42 -10.57 3.22
N THR A 250 -2.25 -10.20 2.70
CA THR A 250 -1.81 -10.57 1.35
C THR A 250 -0.29 -10.76 1.31
N SER A 251 0.18 -11.83 0.66
CA SER A 251 1.59 -11.99 0.26
C SER A 251 1.91 -11.07 -0.91
N VAL A 252 2.97 -10.26 -0.82
CA VAL A 252 3.27 -9.20 -1.81
C VAL A 252 4.43 -9.58 -2.73
N SER A 253 5.54 -10.06 -2.17
CA SER A 253 6.77 -10.32 -2.93
C SER A 253 7.55 -11.45 -2.28
N LEU A 254 8.30 -12.20 -3.10
CA LEU A 254 9.26 -13.20 -2.62
C LEU A 254 10.69 -12.64 -2.53
N ASP A 255 11.06 -11.69 -3.41
CA ASP A 255 12.38 -11.04 -3.39
C ASP A 255 12.27 -9.52 -3.64
N PRO A 256 12.44 -8.66 -2.61
CA PRO A 256 12.57 -9.04 -1.20
C PRO A 256 11.28 -9.68 -0.66
N PRO A 257 11.33 -10.48 0.42
CA PRO A 257 10.15 -11.15 0.97
C PRO A 257 9.25 -10.15 1.69
N LEU A 258 8.11 -9.81 1.07
CA LEU A 258 7.17 -8.81 1.57
C LEU A 258 5.76 -9.38 1.73
N LEU A 259 5.08 -8.94 2.78
CA LEU A 259 3.65 -9.15 3.01
C LEU A 259 2.97 -7.83 3.39
N LEU A 260 1.64 -7.79 3.33
CA LEU A 260 0.87 -6.68 3.89
C LEU A 260 -0.30 -7.14 4.76
N VAL A 261 -0.71 -6.23 5.65
CA VAL A 261 -1.97 -6.32 6.40
C VAL A 261 -2.52 -4.92 6.68
N CYS A 262 -3.84 -4.78 6.77
CA CYS A 262 -4.48 -3.49 7.05
C CYS A 262 -4.99 -3.41 8.48
N ILE A 263 -4.76 -2.26 9.14
CA ILE A 263 -5.35 -1.92 10.44
C ILE A 263 -6.27 -0.71 10.30
N ALA A 264 -7.46 -0.77 10.91
CA ALA A 264 -8.38 0.36 10.92
C ALA A 264 -7.83 1.49 11.80
N LYS A 265 -7.94 2.75 11.35
CA LYS A 265 -7.53 3.92 12.14
C LYS A 265 -8.32 4.07 13.44
N ALA A 266 -9.54 3.52 13.48
CA ALA A 266 -10.38 3.49 14.67
C ALA A 266 -9.99 2.39 15.69
N ALA A 267 -9.07 1.49 15.35
CA ALA A 267 -8.62 0.44 16.28
C ALA A 267 -7.79 1.04 17.43
N LEU A 268 -8.05 0.60 18.67
CA LEU A 268 -7.29 1.04 19.86
C LEU A 268 -5.77 0.79 19.73
N SER A 269 -5.38 -0.23 18.96
CA SER A 269 -3.99 -0.58 18.71
C SER A 269 -3.36 0.17 17.53
N CYS A 270 -4.11 1.00 16.79
CA CYS A 270 -3.62 1.65 15.57
C CYS A 270 -2.32 2.44 15.80
N ASP A 271 -2.29 3.30 16.82
CA ASP A 271 -1.11 4.10 17.12
C ASP A 271 0.11 3.25 17.51
N THR A 272 -0.13 2.12 18.18
CA THR A 272 0.95 1.17 18.52
C THR A 272 1.54 0.56 17.25
N PHE A 273 0.70 0.05 16.34
CA PHE A 273 1.18 -0.54 15.08
C PHE A 273 1.78 0.48 14.12
N ALA A 274 1.29 1.72 14.11
CA ALA A 274 1.85 2.80 13.31
C ALA A 274 3.28 3.18 13.74
N GLN A 275 3.60 3.02 15.03
CA GLN A 275 4.90 3.33 15.61
C GLN A 275 5.83 2.11 15.73
N ALA A 276 5.29 0.89 15.67
CA ALA A 276 6.05 -0.32 15.83
C ALA A 276 7.01 -0.58 14.67
N ASP A 277 8.27 -0.86 14.96
CA ASP A 277 9.26 -1.24 13.94
C ASP A 277 9.17 -2.71 13.54
N HIS A 278 8.57 -3.55 14.39
CA HIS A 278 8.41 -4.98 14.16
C HIS A 278 7.00 -5.45 14.48
N PHE A 279 6.50 -6.41 13.70
CA PHE A 279 5.20 -7.05 13.93
C PHE A 279 5.24 -8.48 13.40
N ALA A 280 4.32 -9.33 13.86
CA ALA A 280 4.12 -10.65 13.30
C ALA A 280 2.70 -10.85 12.78
N VAL A 281 2.56 -11.69 11.75
CA VAL A 281 1.28 -12.14 11.22
C VAL A 281 1.15 -13.64 11.48
N ASN A 282 0.12 -14.04 12.23
CA ASN A 282 -0.13 -15.41 12.63
C ASN A 282 -1.37 -15.94 11.90
N VAL A 283 -1.21 -16.88 10.97
CA VAL A 283 -2.28 -17.51 10.19
C VAL A 283 -2.94 -18.61 11.03
N LEU A 284 -4.22 -18.46 11.33
CA LEU A 284 -4.93 -19.32 12.27
C LEU A 284 -5.36 -20.66 11.66
N ALA A 285 -5.29 -21.72 12.48
CA ALA A 285 -5.84 -23.04 12.19
C ALA A 285 -7.34 -23.12 12.51
N GLU A 286 -8.04 -24.11 11.94
CA GLU A 286 -9.48 -24.35 12.06
C GLU A 286 -9.98 -24.34 13.53
N ASP A 287 -9.21 -24.91 14.46
CA ASP A 287 -9.56 -24.97 15.89
C ASP A 287 -9.38 -23.64 16.65
N GLN A 288 -8.92 -22.57 15.99
CA GLN A 288 -8.58 -21.28 16.62
C GLN A 288 -9.63 -20.18 16.44
N LYS A 289 -10.90 -20.55 16.20
CA LYS A 289 -12.02 -19.60 16.13
C LYS A 289 -12.15 -18.72 17.37
N GLU A 290 -11.92 -19.28 18.56
CA GLU A 290 -11.96 -18.54 19.83
C GLU A 290 -10.85 -17.49 19.91
N VAL A 291 -9.63 -17.83 19.44
CA VAL A 291 -8.50 -16.90 19.38
C VAL A 291 -8.82 -15.73 18.44
N SER A 292 -9.38 -16.01 17.27
CA SER A 292 -9.85 -14.97 16.36
C SER A 292 -10.86 -14.02 17.02
N GLY A 293 -11.86 -14.56 17.73
CA GLY A 293 -12.85 -13.76 18.44
C GLY A 293 -12.25 -12.90 19.56
N LEU A 294 -11.31 -13.46 20.33
CA LEU A 294 -10.61 -12.76 21.40
C LEU A 294 -9.81 -11.56 20.88
N PHE A 295 -9.03 -11.75 19.81
CA PHE A 295 -8.20 -10.69 19.25
C PHE A 295 -9.00 -9.65 18.44
N ALA A 296 -10.21 -9.98 17.98
CA ALA A 296 -11.15 -9.03 17.38
C ALA A 296 -11.89 -8.17 18.42
N SER A 297 -11.96 -8.63 19.68
CA SER A 297 -12.64 -7.91 20.77
C SER A 297 -11.88 -6.65 21.24
N GLN A 298 -12.53 -5.84 22.08
CA GLN A 298 -11.90 -4.70 22.77
C GLN A 298 -11.32 -5.09 24.16
N SER A 299 -11.18 -6.38 24.46
CA SER A 299 -10.60 -6.82 25.74
C SER A 299 -9.17 -6.32 25.92
N VAL A 300 -8.80 -6.00 27.16
CA VAL A 300 -7.45 -5.55 27.52
C VAL A 300 -6.50 -6.74 27.74
N ASP A 301 -7.02 -7.85 28.27
CA ASP A 301 -6.25 -9.01 28.76
C ASP A 301 -6.10 -10.12 27.69
N LYS A 302 -5.99 -9.73 26.41
CA LYS A 302 -5.99 -10.69 25.28
C LYS A 302 -4.86 -11.72 25.37
N PHE A 303 -3.66 -11.28 25.73
CA PHE A 303 -2.48 -12.14 25.81
C PHE A 303 -2.41 -12.97 27.10
N ASP A 304 -3.25 -12.69 28.09
CA ASP A 304 -3.37 -13.53 29.29
C ASP A 304 -4.27 -14.75 29.05
N LEU A 305 -5.19 -14.63 28.10
CA LEU A 305 -6.16 -15.66 27.74
C LEU A 305 -5.71 -16.53 26.55
N ALA A 306 -4.75 -16.07 25.75
CA ALA A 306 -4.20 -16.81 24.63
C ALA A 306 -2.87 -17.48 24.99
N LYS A 307 -2.54 -18.59 24.32
CA LYS A 307 -1.21 -19.21 24.39
C LYS A 307 -0.31 -18.62 23.30
N TRP A 308 0.88 -18.19 23.68
CA TRP A 308 1.82 -17.52 22.80
C TRP A 308 3.25 -17.66 23.33
N HIS A 309 4.23 -17.48 22.45
CA HIS A 309 5.64 -17.44 22.76
C HIS A 309 6.33 -16.28 22.03
N VAL A 310 7.64 -16.13 22.17
CA VAL A 310 8.43 -15.11 21.47
C VAL A 310 9.45 -15.77 20.56
N ASP A 311 9.68 -15.15 19.41
CA ASP A 311 10.74 -15.55 18.49
C ASP A 311 12.11 -14.94 18.87
N SER A 312 13.11 -15.13 18.01
CA SER A 312 14.46 -14.58 18.20
C SER A 312 14.49 -13.04 18.22
N GLN A 313 13.50 -12.40 17.59
CA GLN A 313 13.31 -10.95 17.52
C GLN A 313 12.46 -10.41 18.68
N ASN A 314 12.10 -11.26 19.64
CA ASN A 314 11.24 -10.95 20.78
C ASN A 314 9.83 -10.47 20.36
N ILE A 315 9.32 -10.93 19.21
CA ILE A 315 7.98 -10.62 18.71
C ILE A 315 7.01 -11.71 19.22
N PRO A 316 5.80 -11.34 19.71
CA PRO A 316 4.82 -12.33 20.18
C PRO A 316 4.27 -13.18 19.02
N LEU A 317 4.40 -14.49 19.08
CA LEU A 317 3.79 -15.44 18.14
C LEU A 317 2.71 -16.25 18.84
N ILE A 318 1.57 -16.45 18.17
CA ILE A 318 0.45 -17.23 18.72
C ILE A 318 0.73 -18.73 18.51
N ASP A 319 0.51 -19.53 19.54
CA ASP A 319 0.79 -20.97 19.47
C ASP A 319 -0.21 -21.70 18.56
N ARG A 320 0.25 -22.82 17.97
CA ARG A 320 -0.56 -23.74 17.13
C ARG A 320 -1.19 -23.09 15.89
N THR A 321 -0.57 -22.04 15.38
CA THR A 321 -0.92 -21.42 14.09
C THR A 321 -0.38 -22.29 12.94
N LEU A 322 -0.98 -22.13 11.76
CA LEU A 322 -0.50 -22.80 10.54
C LEU A 322 0.75 -22.15 9.99
N ALA A 323 0.86 -20.84 10.13
CA ALA A 323 2.06 -20.11 9.78
C ALA A 323 2.19 -18.85 10.63
N SER A 324 3.42 -18.49 10.95
CA SER A 324 3.73 -17.24 11.67
C SER A 324 4.86 -16.54 10.93
N PHE A 325 4.70 -15.25 10.64
CA PHE A 325 5.68 -14.45 9.91
C PHE A 325 6.13 -13.26 10.76
N SER A 326 7.38 -13.27 11.20
CA SER A 326 7.99 -12.16 11.91
C SER A 326 8.56 -11.16 10.93
N CYS A 327 8.18 -9.89 11.07
CA CYS A 327 8.45 -8.86 10.08
C CYS A 327 9.09 -7.61 10.70
N ALA A 328 10.03 -7.04 9.97
CA ALA A 328 10.37 -5.62 10.12
C ALA A 328 9.42 -4.79 9.26
N ARG A 329 8.90 -3.67 9.79
CA ARG A 329 8.06 -2.74 9.05
C ARG A 329 8.87 -2.12 7.91
N HIS A 330 8.51 -2.46 6.68
CA HIS A 330 9.12 -1.92 5.48
C HIS A 330 8.50 -0.57 5.09
N ARG A 331 7.16 -0.47 5.15
CA ARG A 331 6.44 0.76 4.82
C ARG A 331 5.09 0.82 5.52
N LEU A 332 4.65 2.03 5.87
CA LEU A 332 3.30 2.32 6.31
C LEU A 332 2.64 3.23 5.27
N VAL A 333 1.45 2.87 4.80
CA VAL A 333 0.73 3.66 3.78
C VAL A 333 -0.63 4.07 4.33
N ASP A 334 -0.94 5.37 4.26
CA ASP A 334 -2.27 5.89 4.56
C ASP A 334 -3.24 5.50 3.44
N ALA A 335 -4.31 4.79 3.78
CA ALA A 335 -5.29 4.28 2.83
C ALA A 335 -6.72 4.48 3.35
N GLY A 336 -7.17 5.74 3.38
CA GLY A 336 -8.54 6.08 3.75
C GLY A 336 -8.79 5.91 5.25
N ASP A 337 -9.72 5.05 5.65
CA ASP A 337 -10.02 4.74 7.06
C ASP A 337 -9.10 3.66 7.66
N HIS A 338 -8.10 3.19 6.90
CA HIS A 338 -7.11 2.20 7.31
C HIS A 338 -5.66 2.69 7.10
N LEU A 339 -4.73 2.03 7.77
CA LEU A 339 -3.32 2.03 7.45
C LEU A 339 -2.93 0.67 6.86
N ILE A 340 -2.13 0.67 5.81
CA ILE A 340 -1.53 -0.54 5.24
C ILE A 340 -0.13 -0.70 5.83
N LEU A 341 0.07 -1.79 6.55
CA LEU A 341 1.37 -2.21 7.08
C LEU A 341 2.01 -3.14 6.05
N ILE A 342 3.13 -2.73 5.47
CA ILE A 342 3.96 -3.59 4.61
C ILE A 342 5.16 -4.05 5.43
N GLY A 343 5.29 -5.37 5.61
CA GLY A 343 6.35 -6.00 6.39
C GLY A 343 7.33 -6.74 5.50
N ARG A 344 8.62 -6.62 5.79
CA ARG A 344 9.65 -7.52 5.26
C ARG A 344 9.80 -8.69 6.21
N VAL A 345 9.59 -9.91 5.71
CA VAL A 345 9.70 -11.14 6.50
C VAL A 345 11.17 -11.34 6.87
N LEU A 346 11.41 -11.51 8.18
CA LEU A 346 12.72 -11.81 8.76
C LEU A 346 12.83 -13.30 9.06
N GLU A 347 11.80 -13.86 9.71
CA GLU A 347 11.68 -15.26 10.11
C GLU A 347 10.25 -15.73 9.88
N PHE A 348 10.06 -17.03 9.63
CA PHE A 348 8.74 -17.63 9.54
C PHE A 348 8.72 -19.08 10.03
N GLU A 349 7.57 -19.50 10.56
CA GLU A 349 7.29 -20.85 11.01
C GLU A 349 6.06 -21.39 10.29
N THR A 350 5.98 -22.71 10.10
CA THR A 350 4.83 -23.38 9.46
C THR A 350 4.49 -24.69 10.17
N SER A 351 3.20 -25.00 10.24
CA SER A 351 2.64 -26.23 10.79
C SER A 351 1.63 -26.84 9.80
N GLU A 352 1.41 -28.15 9.90
CA GLU A 352 0.34 -28.84 9.16
C GLU A 352 -1.03 -28.61 9.81
N GLY A 353 -2.10 -28.64 9.01
CA GLY A 353 -3.48 -28.51 9.47
C GLY A 353 -4.37 -27.77 8.46
N MET A 354 -5.65 -27.62 8.80
CA MET A 354 -6.62 -26.89 7.98
C MET A 354 -6.78 -25.44 8.46
N PRO A 355 -6.95 -24.46 7.56
CA PRO A 355 -7.01 -23.05 7.93
C PRO A 355 -8.40 -22.66 8.45
N LEU A 356 -8.42 -21.69 9.37
CA LEU A 356 -9.66 -21.00 9.72
C LEU A 356 -10.07 -20.07 8.57
N GLY A 357 -11.17 -20.41 7.89
CA GLY A 357 -11.72 -19.61 6.80
C GLY A 357 -12.68 -18.52 7.29
N TYR A 358 -12.74 -17.40 6.56
CA TYR A 358 -13.75 -16.35 6.73
C TYR A 358 -14.33 -15.91 5.38
N TYR A 359 -15.65 -15.95 5.26
CA TYR A 359 -16.41 -15.65 4.05
C TYR A 359 -17.77 -15.04 4.41
N LYS A 360 -18.15 -13.95 3.73
CA LYS A 360 -19.43 -13.23 3.93
C LYS A 360 -19.78 -12.90 5.39
N GLY A 361 -18.76 -12.65 6.22
CA GLY A 361 -18.96 -12.30 7.62
C GLY A 361 -19.11 -13.51 8.57
N ALA A 362 -18.89 -14.73 8.09
CA ALA A 362 -18.96 -15.95 8.86
C ALA A 362 -17.67 -16.77 8.72
N TYR A 363 -17.38 -17.60 9.71
CA TYR A 363 -16.32 -18.61 9.63
C TYR A 363 -16.79 -19.81 8.80
N PHE A 364 -15.86 -20.46 8.09
CA PHE A 364 -16.12 -21.69 7.35
C PHE A 364 -14.91 -22.64 7.39
N ASP A 365 -15.19 -23.92 7.22
CA ASP A 365 -14.19 -24.98 7.21
C ASP A 365 -13.94 -25.46 5.77
N ILE A 366 -12.68 -25.71 5.43
CA ILE A 366 -12.29 -26.25 4.12
C ILE A 366 -12.14 -27.77 4.32
N GLY A 367 -13.13 -28.58 3.94
CA GLY A 367 -13.06 -30.03 4.23
C GLY A 367 -14.12 -30.90 3.55
N LEU A 368 -14.63 -30.51 2.38
CA LEU A 368 -15.74 -31.21 1.74
C LEU A 368 -15.37 -32.55 1.05
N ASP A 369 -14.10 -32.74 0.67
CA ASP A 369 -13.69 -33.86 -0.19
C ASP A 369 -13.55 -35.20 0.56
N ASP A 370 -13.17 -35.18 1.85
CA ASP A 370 -12.95 -36.40 2.64
C ASP A 370 -14.26 -37.11 3.02
N ALA A 371 -15.35 -36.38 3.25
CA ALA A 371 -16.65 -36.97 3.58
C ALA A 371 -17.28 -37.70 2.37
N LEU A 372 -17.10 -37.17 1.15
CA LEU A 372 -17.55 -37.81 -0.09
C LEU A 372 -16.66 -39.00 -0.46
N ALA A 373 -15.35 -38.91 -0.22
CA ALA A 373 -14.41 -40.01 -0.43
C ALA A 373 -14.67 -41.20 0.53
N GLY A 374 -14.98 -40.92 1.80
CA GLY A 374 -15.35 -41.94 2.78
C GLY A 374 -16.67 -42.65 2.45
N ALA A 375 -17.64 -41.93 1.87
CA ALA A 375 -18.90 -42.51 1.43
C ALA A 375 -18.73 -43.44 0.21
N ALA A 376 -17.93 -43.02 -0.78
CA ALA A 376 -17.62 -43.80 -1.97
C ALA A 376 -16.79 -45.08 -1.67
N ALA A 377 -16.08 -45.13 -0.53
CA ALA A 377 -15.29 -46.27 -0.10
C ALA A 377 -16.08 -47.33 0.71
N SER A 378 -17.36 -47.08 1.03
CA SER A 378 -18.17 -48.00 1.85
C SER A 378 -18.76 -49.16 1.02
N THR A 379 -18.74 -50.39 1.57
CA THR A 379 -19.22 -51.62 0.92
C THR A 379 -20.75 -51.81 0.94
N GLY A 380 -21.51 -50.83 1.45
CA GLY A 380 -22.97 -50.87 1.60
C GLY A 380 -23.73 -50.23 0.42
N SER A 381 -25.05 -50.40 0.37
CA SER A 381 -25.90 -49.71 -0.61
C SER A 381 -26.06 -48.24 -0.24
N VAL A 382 -25.80 -47.34 -1.20
CA VAL A 382 -25.95 -45.88 -1.02
C VAL A 382 -27.33 -45.44 -1.52
N SER A 383 -28.08 -44.72 -0.69
CA SER A 383 -29.38 -44.13 -1.04
C SER A 383 -29.29 -42.61 -1.06
N LEU A 384 -29.72 -41.98 -2.14
CA LEU A 384 -29.83 -40.52 -2.25
C LEU A 384 -31.26 -40.06 -1.95
N GLY A 385 -31.42 -38.97 -1.19
CA GLY A 385 -32.71 -38.34 -0.92
C GLY A 385 -32.61 -36.83 -0.79
N ALA A 386 -33.75 -36.17 -0.58
CA ALA A 386 -33.79 -34.73 -0.44
C ALA A 386 -34.80 -34.26 0.61
N VAL A 387 -34.39 -33.29 1.45
CA VAL A 387 -35.32 -32.46 2.21
C VAL A 387 -35.77 -31.33 1.30
N LEU A 388 -37.06 -31.33 0.94
CA LEU A 388 -37.64 -30.37 0.01
C LEU A 388 -38.50 -29.37 0.76
N ALA A 389 -38.04 -28.13 0.84
CA ALA A 389 -38.67 -27.05 1.58
C ALA A 389 -39.59 -26.20 0.69
N CYS A 390 -40.74 -25.82 1.23
CA CYS A 390 -41.64 -24.81 0.66
C CYS A 390 -42.09 -23.89 1.79
N GLU A 391 -41.59 -22.65 1.81
CA GLU A 391 -41.81 -21.70 2.91
C GLU A 391 -41.43 -22.29 4.29
N ASN A 392 -42.40 -22.49 5.19
CA ASN A 392 -42.21 -23.08 6.52
C ASN A 392 -42.64 -24.56 6.60
N GLN A 393 -42.82 -25.19 5.44
CA GLN A 393 -43.24 -26.57 5.29
C GLN A 393 -42.16 -27.41 4.62
N ILE A 394 -42.19 -28.72 4.87
CA ILE A 394 -41.41 -29.70 4.12
C ILE A 394 -42.33 -30.73 3.48
N LEU A 395 -41.94 -31.22 2.30
CA LEU A 395 -42.64 -32.28 1.60
C LEU A 395 -42.10 -33.64 2.06
N LEU A 396 -42.99 -34.51 2.53
CA LEU A 396 -42.68 -35.89 2.91
C LEU A 396 -43.59 -36.88 2.18
N CYS A 397 -43.07 -38.08 1.93
CA CYS A 397 -43.83 -39.24 1.49
C CYS A 397 -44.61 -39.82 2.67
N GLU A 398 -45.86 -40.22 2.46
CA GLU A 398 -46.69 -40.91 3.47
C GLU A 398 -47.11 -42.27 2.92
N ASP A 399 -46.75 -43.35 3.64
CA ASP A 399 -47.15 -44.71 3.25
C ASP A 399 -48.57 -45.07 3.70
N THR A 400 -49.09 -46.20 3.24
CA THR A 400 -50.45 -46.67 3.59
C THR A 400 -50.63 -47.03 5.07
N SER A 401 -49.55 -47.08 5.85
CA SER A 401 -49.55 -47.34 7.29
C SER A 401 -49.40 -46.05 8.11
N GLY A 402 -49.30 -44.89 7.46
CA GLY A 402 -49.15 -43.58 8.10
C GLY A 402 -47.71 -43.27 8.54
N HIS A 403 -46.70 -43.97 8.00
CA HIS A 403 -45.30 -43.61 8.20
C HIS A 403 -44.85 -42.57 7.19
N ILE A 404 -43.96 -41.69 7.64
CA ILE A 404 -43.43 -40.60 6.80
C ILE A 404 -41.92 -40.69 6.60
N SER A 405 -41.46 -40.29 5.42
CA SER A 405 -40.04 -40.21 5.07
C SER A 405 -39.77 -39.12 4.04
N VAL A 406 -38.52 -38.68 3.93
CA VAL A 406 -38.06 -37.79 2.86
C VAL A 406 -38.15 -38.49 1.50
N PRO A 407 -38.44 -37.75 0.42
CA PRO A 407 -38.31 -38.27 -0.94
C PRO A 407 -36.90 -38.81 -1.21
N ALA A 408 -36.82 -40.05 -1.67
CA ALA A 408 -35.56 -40.73 -1.94
C ALA A 408 -35.60 -41.43 -3.31
N ALA A 409 -34.46 -41.44 -3.99
CA ALA A 409 -34.30 -42.15 -5.25
C ALA A 409 -34.06 -43.65 -5.02
N PRO A 410 -34.34 -44.52 -6.01
CA PRO A 410 -34.02 -45.93 -5.94
C PRO A 410 -32.53 -46.16 -5.65
N VAL A 411 -32.24 -47.22 -4.88
CA VAL A 411 -30.91 -47.61 -4.34
C VAL A 411 -29.77 -47.69 -5.38
N GLN A 412 -30.07 -47.71 -6.67
CA GLN A 412 -29.09 -47.76 -7.77
C GLN A 412 -28.65 -46.36 -8.25
N THR A 413 -29.22 -45.29 -7.70
CA THR A 413 -28.92 -43.91 -8.08
C THR A 413 -27.65 -43.47 -7.37
N GLN A 414 -26.58 -43.18 -8.12
CA GLN A 414 -25.25 -42.84 -7.56
C GLN A 414 -24.84 -41.38 -7.80
N SER A 415 -25.73 -40.52 -8.30
CA SER A 415 -25.42 -39.12 -8.58
C SER A 415 -26.55 -38.16 -8.23
N VAL A 416 -26.20 -36.91 -7.93
CA VAL A 416 -27.16 -35.82 -7.69
C VAL A 416 -28.07 -35.59 -8.90
N GLN A 417 -27.51 -35.72 -10.10
CA GLN A 417 -28.30 -35.61 -11.33
C GLN A 417 -29.36 -36.71 -11.42
N GLY A 418 -29.00 -37.96 -11.09
CA GLY A 418 -29.96 -39.07 -11.05
C GLY A 418 -31.06 -38.89 -9.99
N LEU A 419 -30.74 -38.27 -8.84
CA LEU A 419 -31.73 -37.89 -7.83
C LEU A 419 -32.71 -36.84 -8.41
N SER A 420 -32.19 -35.78 -9.05
CA SER A 420 -33.04 -34.75 -9.68
C SER A 420 -33.97 -35.35 -10.75
N ASP A 421 -33.45 -36.24 -11.60
CA ASP A 421 -34.22 -36.87 -12.67
C ASP A 421 -35.33 -37.79 -12.11
N HIS A 422 -35.05 -38.53 -11.03
CA HIS A 422 -36.07 -39.33 -10.34
C HIS A 422 -37.18 -38.47 -9.74
N LEU A 423 -36.82 -37.40 -9.02
CA LEU A 423 -37.79 -36.48 -8.41
C LEU A 423 -38.69 -35.84 -9.49
N LYS A 424 -38.15 -35.49 -10.65
CA LYS A 424 -38.92 -35.03 -11.83
C LYS A 424 -39.86 -36.11 -12.37
N GLY A 425 -39.40 -37.36 -12.44
CA GLY A 425 -40.20 -38.49 -12.90
C GLY A 425 -41.44 -38.77 -12.05
N ILE A 426 -41.40 -38.45 -10.75
CA ILE A 426 -42.54 -38.59 -9.83
C ILE A 426 -43.37 -37.30 -9.67
N GLY A 427 -43.13 -36.30 -10.53
CA GLY A 427 -43.93 -35.07 -10.60
C GLY A 427 -43.43 -33.91 -9.75
N LEU A 428 -42.22 -33.97 -9.20
CA LEU A 428 -41.62 -32.88 -8.42
C LEU A 428 -40.61 -32.09 -9.26
N MET A 429 -40.63 -30.76 -9.19
CA MET A 429 -39.61 -29.91 -9.81
C MET A 429 -38.79 -29.14 -8.77
N PRO A 430 -37.92 -29.81 -8.00
CA PRO A 430 -37.13 -29.16 -6.96
C PRO A 430 -35.88 -28.47 -7.54
N ASP A 431 -35.48 -27.36 -6.90
CA ASP A 431 -34.17 -26.73 -7.03
C ASP A 431 -33.28 -27.21 -5.89
N LEU A 432 -32.42 -28.21 -6.16
CA LEU A 432 -31.49 -28.77 -5.18
C LEU A 432 -30.29 -27.83 -5.01
N ASP A 433 -30.00 -27.42 -3.77
CA ASP A 433 -29.04 -26.35 -3.51
C ASP A 433 -27.71 -26.83 -2.89
N HIS A 434 -27.75 -27.65 -1.84
CA HIS A 434 -26.57 -28.15 -1.15
C HIS A 434 -26.73 -29.55 -0.56
N LEU A 435 -25.61 -30.22 -0.31
CA LEU A 435 -25.58 -31.41 0.54
C LEU A 435 -26.01 -31.02 1.95
N TYR A 436 -26.92 -31.76 2.57
CA TYR A 436 -27.49 -31.43 3.87
C TYR A 436 -27.13 -32.45 4.96
N ALA A 437 -27.05 -33.73 4.62
CA ALA A 437 -26.64 -34.75 5.56
C ALA A 437 -26.04 -35.97 4.85
N VAL A 438 -25.01 -36.55 5.45
CA VAL A 438 -24.48 -37.87 5.14
C VAL A 438 -24.54 -38.68 6.43
N TYR A 439 -25.29 -39.78 6.43
CA TYR A 439 -25.34 -40.64 7.59
C TYR A 439 -25.39 -42.12 7.22
N GLN A 440 -24.93 -42.96 8.13
CA GLN A 440 -25.07 -44.41 8.02
C GLN A 440 -26.25 -44.87 8.88
N ASN A 441 -27.15 -45.67 8.30
CA ASN A 441 -28.17 -46.38 9.06
C ASN A 441 -27.52 -47.64 9.66
N THR A 442 -27.47 -47.72 10.99
CA THR A 442 -26.84 -48.83 11.71
C THR A 442 -27.64 -50.15 11.64
N GLN A 443 -28.93 -50.11 11.27
CA GLN A 443 -29.78 -51.30 11.21
C GLN A 443 -29.51 -52.16 9.97
N ASP A 444 -29.17 -51.53 8.85
CA ASP A 444 -28.92 -52.21 7.57
C ASP A 444 -27.56 -51.87 6.95
N ALA A 445 -26.73 -51.11 7.66
CA ALA A 445 -25.42 -50.61 7.24
C ALA A 445 -25.44 -49.77 5.94
N SER A 446 -26.63 -49.32 5.49
CA SER A 446 -26.77 -48.48 4.31
C SER A 446 -26.29 -47.06 4.58
N GLN A 447 -25.69 -46.43 3.58
CA GLN A 447 -25.36 -45.00 3.65
C GLN A 447 -26.44 -44.18 2.97
N ARG A 448 -26.83 -43.07 3.60
CA ARG A 448 -27.82 -42.13 3.08
C ARG A 448 -27.18 -40.77 2.88
N ILE A 449 -27.35 -40.25 1.68
CA ILE A 449 -26.88 -38.91 1.27
C ILE A 449 -28.12 -38.07 1.00
N ILE A 450 -28.33 -37.05 1.82
CA ILE A 450 -29.49 -36.18 1.77
C ILE A 450 -29.06 -34.80 1.29
N TYR A 451 -29.69 -34.33 0.22
CA TYR A 451 -29.58 -32.96 -0.26
C TYR A 451 -30.69 -32.10 0.33
N HIS A 452 -30.45 -30.80 0.41
CA HIS A 452 -31.50 -29.82 0.60
C HIS A 452 -31.92 -29.27 -0.76
N GLY A 453 -33.17 -28.80 -0.84
CA GLY A 453 -33.67 -28.09 -2.00
C GLY A 453 -34.97 -27.36 -1.70
N VAL A 454 -35.31 -26.42 -2.57
CA VAL A 454 -36.57 -25.68 -2.52
C VAL A 454 -37.52 -26.24 -3.57
N ILE A 455 -38.79 -26.40 -3.23
CA ILE A 455 -39.83 -26.86 -4.15
C ILE A 455 -41.02 -25.90 -4.14
N ALA A 456 -41.69 -25.81 -5.29
CA ALA A 456 -42.94 -25.09 -5.45
C ALA A 456 -43.97 -25.99 -6.17
N GLY A 457 -45.26 -25.83 -5.83
CA GLY A 457 -46.37 -26.56 -6.44
C GLY A 457 -47.07 -27.52 -5.49
N ASP A 458 -48.12 -28.19 -5.99
CA ASP A 458 -48.95 -29.10 -5.22
C ASP A 458 -48.24 -30.44 -4.92
N ALA A 459 -48.54 -31.04 -3.78
CA ALA A 459 -48.00 -32.34 -3.39
C ALA A 459 -48.58 -33.45 -4.29
N PRO A 460 -47.75 -34.28 -4.94
CA PRO A 460 -48.20 -35.44 -5.72
C PRO A 460 -48.90 -36.49 -4.85
N ALA A 461 -49.62 -37.42 -5.48
CA ALA A 461 -50.28 -38.52 -4.78
C ALA A 461 -49.29 -39.37 -3.97
N GLY A 462 -49.57 -39.57 -2.67
CA GLY A 462 -48.68 -40.27 -1.74
C GLY A 462 -47.67 -39.35 -1.02
N MET A 463 -47.75 -38.04 -1.22
CA MET A 463 -46.95 -37.05 -0.52
C MET A 463 -47.81 -35.95 0.08
N ARG A 464 -47.30 -35.29 1.11
CA ARG A 464 -47.99 -34.21 1.81
C ARG A 464 -47.01 -33.20 2.37
N TYR A 465 -47.41 -31.93 2.38
CA TYR A 465 -46.68 -30.88 3.09
C TYR A 465 -46.98 -30.92 4.58
N PHE A 466 -45.93 -30.86 5.40
CA PHE A 466 -46.01 -30.79 6.84
C PHE A 466 -45.38 -29.48 7.35
N GLU A 467 -46.10 -28.78 8.22
CA GLU A 467 -45.57 -27.63 8.94
C GLU A 467 -44.41 -28.04 9.85
N LEU A 468 -43.29 -27.32 9.78
CA LEU A 468 -42.10 -27.64 10.57
C LEU A 468 -42.35 -27.56 12.08
N SER A 469 -43.25 -26.69 12.52
CA SER A 469 -43.63 -26.54 13.94
C SER A 469 -44.49 -27.69 14.48
N ALA A 470 -45.08 -28.50 13.59
CA ALA A 470 -46.03 -29.57 13.92
C ALA A 470 -45.66 -30.91 13.27
N LEU A 471 -44.38 -31.11 12.95
CA LEU A 471 -43.90 -32.31 12.27
C LEU A 471 -44.06 -33.55 13.17
N PRO A 472 -44.81 -34.60 12.75
CA PRO A 472 -45.06 -35.77 13.59
C PRO A 472 -43.86 -36.73 13.55
N LEU A 473 -42.75 -36.34 14.18
CA LEU A 473 -41.47 -37.06 14.18
C LEU A 473 -41.58 -38.54 14.65
N GLU A 474 -42.59 -38.87 15.46
CA GLU A 474 -42.86 -40.26 15.90
C GLU A 474 -43.26 -41.19 14.74
N GLN A 475 -43.77 -40.64 13.63
CA GLN A 475 -44.17 -41.40 12.43
C GLN A 475 -42.97 -41.73 11.51
N VAL A 476 -41.79 -41.14 11.75
CA VAL A 476 -40.56 -41.40 10.99
C VAL A 476 -39.90 -42.68 11.49
N ARG A 477 -39.91 -43.75 10.68
CA ARG A 477 -39.45 -45.08 11.11
C ARG A 477 -37.94 -45.15 11.36
N ASP A 478 -37.15 -44.54 10.48
CA ASP A 478 -35.68 -44.51 10.56
C ASP A 478 -35.24 -43.53 11.66
N ALA A 479 -34.44 -44.02 12.61
CA ALA A 479 -34.00 -43.22 13.76
C ALA A 479 -33.01 -42.12 13.36
N ALA A 480 -32.14 -42.37 12.38
CA ALA A 480 -31.19 -41.39 11.86
C ALA A 480 -31.92 -40.30 11.07
N GLU A 481 -32.89 -40.70 10.25
CA GLU A 481 -33.76 -39.76 9.52
C GLU A 481 -34.60 -38.90 10.46
N ARG A 482 -35.14 -39.51 11.54
CA ARG A 482 -35.88 -38.78 12.58
C ARG A 482 -35.01 -37.75 13.30
N SER A 483 -33.76 -38.12 13.60
CA SER A 483 -32.77 -37.22 14.20
C SER A 483 -32.43 -36.06 13.26
N MET A 484 -32.19 -36.36 11.98
CA MET A 484 -31.92 -35.38 10.92
C MET A 484 -33.09 -34.39 10.77
N LEU A 485 -34.34 -34.87 10.71
CA LEU A 485 -35.52 -33.99 10.60
C LEU A 485 -35.74 -33.14 11.85
N ARG A 486 -35.49 -33.68 13.05
CA ARG A 486 -35.54 -32.90 14.30
C ARG A 486 -34.52 -31.74 14.26
N ARG A 487 -33.33 -32.02 13.75
CA ARG A 487 -32.28 -31.01 13.58
C ARG A 487 -32.66 -29.98 12.52
N TYR A 488 -33.21 -30.41 11.38
CA TYR A 488 -33.69 -29.51 10.33
C TYR A 488 -34.72 -28.50 10.85
N VAL A 489 -35.66 -28.94 11.70
CA VAL A 489 -36.63 -28.06 12.37
C VAL A 489 -35.94 -27.01 13.24
N GLN A 490 -34.88 -27.39 13.95
CA GLN A 490 -34.11 -26.48 14.79
C GLN A 490 -33.28 -25.49 13.96
N GLU A 491 -32.59 -25.96 12.93
CA GLU A 491 -31.75 -25.15 12.03
C GLU A 491 -32.57 -24.11 11.24
N ASN A 492 -33.77 -24.49 10.77
CA ASN A 492 -34.66 -23.58 10.06
C ASN A 492 -35.15 -22.41 10.94
N GLN A 493 -35.24 -22.58 12.27
CA GLN A 493 -35.59 -21.49 13.19
C GLN A 493 -34.48 -20.43 13.32
N TYR A 494 -33.21 -20.82 13.13
CA TYR A 494 -32.05 -19.94 13.31
C TYR A 494 -31.42 -19.47 11.99
N GLY A 495 -31.92 -19.94 10.84
CA GLY A 495 -31.49 -19.50 9.50
C GLY A 495 -30.07 -19.94 9.12
N ALA A 496 -29.56 -21.00 9.75
CA ALA A 496 -28.22 -21.54 9.52
C ALA A 496 -28.32 -23.04 9.28
N PHE A 497 -27.99 -23.49 8.06
CA PHE A 497 -27.95 -24.90 7.68
C PHE A 497 -26.51 -25.40 7.63
N GLY A 498 -26.30 -26.62 8.13
CA GLY A 498 -25.03 -27.33 8.01
C GLY A 498 -25.19 -28.79 7.60
N ILE A 499 -24.23 -29.28 6.81
CA ILE A 499 -24.06 -30.69 6.46
C ILE A 499 -23.88 -31.51 7.73
N TYR A 500 -24.81 -32.40 8.03
CA TYR A 500 -24.56 -33.46 9.01
C TYR A 500 -23.60 -34.49 8.46
N HIS A 501 -22.69 -35.01 9.28
CA HIS A 501 -21.98 -36.25 9.02
C HIS A 501 -22.00 -37.13 10.29
N GLY A 502 -22.68 -38.28 10.27
CA GLY A 502 -22.77 -39.13 11.47
C GLY A 502 -23.66 -40.37 11.37
N THR A 503 -24.16 -40.81 12.53
CA THR A 503 -25.11 -41.91 12.74
C THR A 503 -26.32 -41.40 13.55
N GLU A 504 -27.29 -42.25 13.90
CA GLU A 504 -28.39 -41.86 14.78
C GLU A 504 -27.97 -41.47 16.22
N VAL A 505 -26.71 -41.73 16.62
CA VAL A 505 -26.21 -41.53 18.00
C VAL A 505 -25.07 -40.51 18.09
N GLU A 506 -24.24 -40.34 17.05
CA GLU A 506 -23.06 -39.47 17.02
C GLU A 506 -22.86 -38.81 15.64
N GLY A 507 -22.52 -37.52 15.58
CA GLY A 507 -22.21 -36.84 14.30
C GLY A 507 -21.74 -35.38 14.41
N VAL A 508 -21.15 -34.88 13.32
CA VAL A 508 -20.55 -33.53 13.17
C VAL A 508 -21.39 -32.69 12.20
N VAL A 509 -21.47 -31.37 12.40
CA VAL A 509 -22.22 -30.45 11.51
C VAL A 509 -21.27 -29.45 10.84
N HIS A 510 -21.20 -29.44 9.51
CA HIS A 510 -20.36 -28.56 8.70
C HIS A 510 -21.22 -27.47 8.01
N ALA A 511 -20.96 -26.18 8.22
CA ALA A 511 -21.82 -25.11 7.66
C ALA A 511 -21.78 -25.03 6.12
N VAL A 512 -22.91 -24.75 5.45
CA VAL A 512 -22.96 -24.52 3.98
C VAL A 512 -23.61 -23.18 3.65
N THR A 513 -23.03 -22.43 2.69
CA THR A 513 -23.56 -21.13 2.27
C THR A 513 -23.93 -21.09 0.78
N GLY A 514 -25.20 -20.82 0.49
CA GLY A 514 -25.80 -20.71 -0.86
C GLY A 514 -25.66 -19.34 -1.55
N ARG A 515 -25.91 -19.33 -2.87
CA ARG A 515 -25.88 -18.18 -3.79
C ARG A 515 -27.24 -17.46 -3.86
N ARG A 516 -27.23 -16.12 -3.91
CA ARG A 516 -28.33 -15.30 -4.45
C ARG A 516 -27.76 -14.16 -5.28
N ASN A 517 -28.28 -13.98 -6.50
CA ASN A 517 -27.90 -12.91 -7.42
C ASN A 517 -28.82 -11.71 -7.22
N TYR A 518 -28.23 -10.51 -7.15
CA TYR A 518 -28.95 -9.25 -7.27
C TYR A 518 -28.32 -8.45 -8.41
N HIS A 519 -29.15 -7.93 -9.30
CA HIS A 519 -28.73 -6.98 -10.32
C HIS A 519 -28.97 -5.55 -9.80
N ILE A 520 -27.99 -4.68 -10.06
CA ILE A 520 -28.03 -3.24 -9.76
C ILE A 520 -29.00 -2.56 -10.72
#